data_AF-A0A7D6CEZ6-F1
#
_entry.id   AF-A0A7D6CEZ6-F1
#
_cell.length_a   1.000
_cell.length_b   1.000
_cell.length_c   1.000
_cell.angle_alpha   90.00
_cell.angle_beta   90.00
_cell.angle_gamma   90.00
#
_symmetry.space_group_name_H-M   'P 1'
#
loop_
_entity.id
_entity.type
_entity.pdbx_description
1 polymer ?
#
loop_
_entity_poly.entity_id
_entity_poly.type
_entity_poly.pdbx_seq_one_letter_code
_entity_poly.pdbx_strand_id
1 'polypeptide(L)'
;MGREDSHYRPQGVDGRKNPHPGSGNATGRVPVPEAHVPRAQEPAPDDFDPEATTPIVGPGERPPPPAWRPSAAGRSPDLVAASAAPVAAGVADQPAPVAPEPAAVPVSPATSGPGDPRVGPPPGYDPSPTRRRRRPLAVLAVVLLLALVGAGLAVVRPGPVAGWLGDGGATPRANTETAEPDPAPVLAGPDANAPEPTADGVEAAIGPLLGATELGSRVNVSVADVTTGRSLYSRGGDDGTVPASVTKLATAVTVLEARSPDHRIPTRAVAGAAPGEVVLVGGGDPTLAVDGDGFYPGAARLDALAEQVRKALGNTAPTRVTVDSTLFPGPVYGPGWDSDIPTGGFGAAISALMTDGARVNPVVAKKNFDASHGWAERSPQPDLAAGRAFARLLGLPGAAGEVRRGTAPTGGGASTGGAPAPGTELGKVESPPMIRLVDMMITDSDNVIAEALARQVALARNRPASFTGGAAAMDIVLGELGLPADEITLSDASGLSRRNRISPSLLTDLIALAGDGTHPELGIIFGGLPVAGWSGTLDGRYRSDGTTAGAGVVRAKTGTLTGVHAIAGLVTTADGRLLTFAVLADRAPAGSLDDTRRALDRVTSALARCGCR
;
A
#
# COMPACT_ATOMS: atom_id res chain seq x y z
N MET A 1 -25.41 24.85 -10.37
CA MET A 1 -24.33 25.83 -10.18
C MET A 1 -23.90 25.73 -8.72
N GLY A 2 -22.62 25.83 -8.36
CA GLY A 2 -21.42 25.86 -9.21
C GLY A 2 -20.76 24.48 -9.42
N ARG A 3 -19.57 24.49 -10.02
CA ARG A 3 -18.53 23.45 -9.89
C ARG A 3 -17.35 24.13 -9.21
N GLU A 4 -16.54 23.37 -8.48
CA GLU A 4 -15.19 23.79 -8.09
C GLU A 4 -14.21 22.78 -8.70
N ASP A 5 -13.26 23.27 -9.50
CA ASP A 5 -12.44 22.42 -10.38
C ASP A 5 -11.14 21.99 -9.68
N SER A 6 -11.01 20.68 -9.39
CA SER A 6 -9.84 20.11 -8.73
C SER A 6 -8.73 19.72 -9.71
N HIS A 7 -7.89 20.70 -10.08
CA HIS A 7 -6.69 20.48 -10.89
C HIS A 7 -5.50 21.31 -10.36
N TYR A 8 -4.48 20.65 -9.81
CA TYR A 8 -3.17 21.27 -9.53
C TYR A 8 -2.12 20.79 -10.54
N ARG A 9 -1.32 21.73 -11.05
CA ARG A 9 -0.22 21.50 -11.99
C ARG A 9 0.84 22.58 -11.78
N PRO A 10 2.10 22.26 -11.44
CA PRO A 10 3.05 23.26 -10.96
C PRO A 10 3.71 24.06 -12.09
N GLN A 11 3.79 25.38 -11.92
CA GLN A 11 4.69 26.29 -12.67
C GLN A 11 5.04 27.55 -11.86
N GLY A 12 6.24 28.09 -12.09
CA GLY A 12 6.57 29.50 -11.90
C GLY A 12 7.06 29.92 -10.51
N VAL A 13 8.23 30.56 -10.44
CA VAL A 13 8.78 31.18 -9.22
C VAL A 13 9.27 32.60 -9.53
N ASP A 14 8.71 33.58 -8.80
CA ASP A 14 9.20 34.95 -8.56
C ASP A 14 8.34 35.55 -7.42
N GLY A 15 8.79 36.43 -6.52
CA GLY A 15 10.15 36.88 -6.24
C GLY A 15 10.21 38.13 -5.32
N ARG A 16 10.83 37.99 -4.13
CA ARG A 16 11.44 39.04 -3.25
C ARG A 16 10.62 39.80 -2.17
N LYS A 17 11.22 39.85 -0.95
CA LYS A 17 11.27 40.93 0.10
C LYS A 17 10.13 41.16 1.13
N ASN A 18 10.32 40.60 2.34
CA ASN A 18 10.72 41.23 3.63
C ASN A 18 10.46 42.75 3.89
N PRO A 19 10.39 43.23 5.18
CA PRO A 19 10.07 42.51 6.45
C PRO A 19 9.31 43.33 7.56
N HIS A 20 9.12 42.69 8.74
CA HIS A 20 9.26 43.28 10.10
C HIS A 20 8.05 43.96 10.82
N PRO A 21 8.07 44.11 12.18
CA PRO A 21 7.17 43.30 13.01
C PRO A 21 6.37 44.06 14.10
N GLY A 22 5.55 43.32 14.88
CA GLY A 22 4.90 43.78 16.11
C GLY A 22 5.11 42.81 17.27
N SER A 23 5.18 43.32 18.51
CA SER A 23 5.49 42.57 19.74
C SER A 23 4.30 42.52 20.72
N GLY A 24 4.31 41.55 21.64
CA GLY A 24 3.30 41.44 22.71
C GLY A 24 3.57 40.32 23.71
N ASN A 25 3.98 40.67 24.93
CA ASN A 25 4.21 39.73 26.04
C ASN A 25 3.04 39.74 27.04
N ALA A 26 2.54 38.57 27.44
CA ALA A 26 1.98 38.26 28.77
C ALA A 26 1.77 36.72 28.85
N THR A 27 2.45 35.91 29.68
CA THR A 27 2.52 35.84 31.16
C THR A 27 1.19 35.56 31.85
N GLY A 28 1.01 34.32 32.34
CA GLY A 28 -0.14 33.92 33.17
C GLY A 28 -0.18 32.42 33.49
N ARG A 29 0.59 31.96 34.49
CA ARG A 29 0.45 30.61 35.09
C ARG A 29 -0.41 30.70 36.36
N VAL A 30 -1.32 29.75 36.56
CA VAL A 30 -1.94 29.42 37.85
C VAL A 30 -2.04 27.89 37.95
N PRO A 31 -1.57 27.25 39.04
CA PRO A 31 -1.62 25.80 39.20
C PRO A 31 -2.95 25.32 39.82
N VAL A 32 -3.29 24.04 39.60
CA VAL A 32 -4.36 23.31 40.30
C VAL A 32 -3.80 21.94 40.73
N PRO A 33 -4.13 21.38 41.91
CA PRO A 33 -3.35 20.30 42.51
C PRO A 33 -3.67 18.88 42.01
N GLU A 34 -2.77 17.96 42.37
CA GLU A 34 -2.86 16.52 42.14
C GLU A 34 -4.07 15.84 42.82
N ALA A 35 -4.52 14.73 42.25
CA ALA A 35 -5.42 13.77 42.90
C ALA A 35 -4.81 12.37 42.84
N HIS A 36 -4.32 11.87 43.98
CA HIS A 36 -3.86 10.48 44.10
C HIS A 36 -5.04 9.50 44.13
N VAL A 37 -4.93 8.37 43.43
CA VAL A 37 -5.80 7.19 43.59
C VAL A 37 -4.88 5.96 43.75
N PRO A 38 -5.06 5.11 44.78
CA PRO A 38 -4.13 4.03 45.08
C PRO A 38 -4.25 2.83 44.13
N ARG A 39 -3.10 2.22 43.85
CA ARG A 39 -2.93 1.01 43.03
C ARG A 39 -3.42 -0.23 43.80
N ALA A 40 -4.25 -1.07 43.17
CA ALA A 40 -4.59 -2.39 43.70
C ALA A 40 -3.45 -3.39 43.41
N GLN A 41 -3.34 -4.43 44.24
CA GLN A 41 -2.30 -5.47 44.12
C GLN A 41 -2.74 -6.62 43.21
N GLU A 42 -1.82 -7.12 42.40
CA GLU A 42 -1.90 -8.45 41.78
C GLU A 42 -1.40 -9.52 42.77
N PRO A 43 -1.97 -10.73 42.77
CA PRO A 43 -1.37 -11.91 43.39
C PRO A 43 -0.34 -12.56 42.45
N ALA A 44 0.70 -13.17 43.02
CA ALA A 44 1.73 -13.93 42.32
C ALA A 44 1.23 -15.34 41.89
N PRO A 45 1.92 -16.04 40.95
CA PRO A 45 1.48 -17.34 40.44
C PRO A 45 1.86 -18.53 41.34
N ASP A 46 1.12 -19.63 41.20
CA ASP A 46 1.45 -20.96 41.75
C ASP A 46 2.07 -21.87 40.67
N ASP A 47 2.93 -22.81 41.09
CA ASP A 47 3.76 -23.67 40.23
C ASP A 47 3.12 -25.02 39.79
N PHE A 48 3.71 -25.59 38.73
CA PHE A 48 3.84 -27.01 38.29
C PHE A 48 3.08 -28.13 39.05
N ASP A 49 2.49 -29.12 38.37
CA ASP A 49 3.23 -30.24 37.73
C ASP A 49 2.40 -30.97 36.63
N PRO A 50 3.00 -31.76 35.69
CA PRO A 50 2.30 -32.39 34.56
C PRO A 50 2.05 -33.92 34.71
N GLU A 51 1.69 -34.56 33.58
CA GLU A 51 1.45 -36.02 33.36
C GLU A 51 0.12 -36.65 33.83
N ALA A 52 -0.83 -36.75 32.89
CA ALA A 52 -1.79 -37.86 32.80
C ALA A 52 -2.26 -38.04 31.33
N THR A 53 -2.37 -39.28 30.84
CA THR A 53 -2.52 -39.57 29.40
C THR A 53 -3.85 -40.21 28.99
N THR A 54 -4.54 -39.59 28.02
CA THR A 54 -5.53 -40.19 27.07
C THR A 54 -6.87 -40.70 27.67
N PRO A 55 -7.93 -40.98 26.86
CA PRO A 55 -8.03 -40.97 25.39
C PRO A 55 -9.16 -40.10 24.77
N ILE A 56 -9.16 -40.06 23.44
CA ILE A 56 -10.17 -39.38 22.59
C ILE A 56 -11.45 -40.22 22.47
N VAL A 57 -12.62 -39.58 22.48
CA VAL A 57 -13.92 -40.15 22.07
C VAL A 57 -14.61 -39.19 21.07
N GLY A 58 -15.38 -39.75 20.14
CA GLY A 58 -16.01 -39.04 19.02
C GLY A 58 -17.20 -38.12 19.38
N PRO A 59 -17.77 -37.42 18.38
CA PRO A 59 -18.68 -36.30 18.60
C PRO A 59 -20.09 -36.70 19.05
N GLY A 60 -20.58 -36.03 20.10
CA GLY A 60 -21.96 -36.01 20.54
C GLY A 60 -22.56 -34.60 20.46
N GLU A 61 -23.89 -34.53 20.33
CA GLU A 61 -24.63 -33.29 20.05
C GLU A 61 -24.53 -32.24 21.17
N ARG A 62 -24.41 -30.96 20.81
CA ARG A 62 -24.47 -29.84 21.77
C ARG A 62 -25.90 -29.26 21.84
N PRO A 63 -26.50 -29.11 23.04
CA PRO A 63 -27.75 -28.36 23.19
C PRO A 63 -27.54 -26.84 22.99
N PRO A 64 -28.59 -26.09 22.64
CA PRO A 64 -28.50 -24.64 22.43
C PRO A 64 -28.31 -23.86 23.75
N PRO A 65 -27.66 -22.68 23.71
CA PRO A 65 -27.45 -21.84 24.88
C PRO A 65 -28.76 -21.18 25.38
N PRO A 66 -28.87 -20.85 26.68
CA PRO A 66 -30.08 -20.27 27.26
C PRO A 66 -30.32 -18.82 26.83
N ALA A 67 -31.59 -18.46 26.60
CA ALA A 67 -31.99 -17.12 26.21
C ALA A 67 -31.93 -16.11 27.37
N TRP A 68 -31.28 -14.97 27.14
CA TRP A 68 -31.23 -13.86 28.09
C TRP A 68 -32.60 -13.15 28.20
N ARG A 69 -32.96 -12.74 29.42
CA ARG A 69 -34.16 -11.93 29.71
C ARG A 69 -33.77 -10.54 30.19
N PRO A 70 -34.24 -9.45 29.55
CA PRO A 70 -34.23 -8.13 30.16
C PRO A 70 -35.31 -8.01 31.25
N SER A 71 -34.98 -7.40 32.38
CA SER A 71 -35.94 -6.96 33.40
C SER A 71 -36.55 -5.60 33.04
N ALA A 72 -37.82 -5.37 33.38
CA ALA A 72 -38.55 -4.17 32.95
C ALA A 72 -39.40 -3.54 34.06
N ALA A 73 -39.19 -2.24 34.31
CA ALA A 73 -40.15 -1.30 34.90
C ALA A 73 -39.68 0.15 34.67
N GLY A 74 -40.46 1.07 34.09
CA GLY A 74 -41.73 0.88 33.38
C GLY A 74 -42.54 2.18 33.18
N ARG A 75 -43.80 1.99 32.75
CA ARG A 75 -44.93 2.95 32.70
C ARG A 75 -44.96 4.03 31.60
N SER A 76 -45.72 3.71 30.54
CA SER A 76 -46.56 4.67 29.78
C SER A 76 -47.76 5.15 30.63
N PRO A 77 -48.56 6.12 30.15
CA PRO A 77 -49.74 5.86 29.29
C PRO A 77 -49.81 6.84 28.08
N ASP A 78 -50.73 6.83 27.10
CA ASP A 78 -51.70 5.90 26.46
C ASP A 78 -52.00 6.54 25.04
N LEU A 79 -52.68 5.99 24.02
CA LEU A 79 -53.98 5.31 23.90
C LEU A 79 -54.11 4.53 22.55
N VAL A 80 -54.95 3.47 22.55
CA VAL A 80 -55.93 2.99 21.52
C VAL A 80 -55.68 3.34 20.02
N ALA A 81 -55.55 2.45 19.01
CA ALA A 81 -55.85 1.02 18.74
C ALA A 81 -57.14 0.67 17.94
N ALA A 82 -57.08 -0.43 17.16
CA ALA A 82 -58.15 -1.15 16.42
C ALA A 82 -58.72 -0.54 15.10
N SER A 83 -59.31 -1.31 14.15
CA SER A 83 -59.07 -2.71 13.67
C SER A 83 -59.89 -3.04 12.39
N ALA A 84 -59.58 -4.19 11.75
CA ALA A 84 -60.45 -5.00 10.87
C ALA A 84 -60.82 -4.52 9.44
N ALA A 85 -61.42 -5.46 8.68
CA ALA A 85 -61.90 -5.41 7.28
C ALA A 85 -63.02 -6.49 7.12
N PRO A 86 -63.59 -6.82 5.93
CA PRO A 86 -63.59 -6.18 4.60
C PRO A 86 -65.03 -6.07 3.95
N VAL A 87 -65.08 -5.84 2.61
CA VAL A 87 -66.15 -6.19 1.62
C VAL A 87 -67.23 -5.14 1.25
N ALA A 88 -67.60 -5.14 -0.06
CA ALA A 88 -68.84 -4.63 -0.72
C ALA A 88 -68.87 -3.26 -1.44
N ALA A 89 -68.36 -3.25 -2.70
CA ALA A 89 -68.96 -2.70 -3.94
C ALA A 89 -69.41 -1.21 -4.08
N GLY A 90 -68.90 -0.54 -5.13
CA GLY A 90 -69.42 0.72 -5.69
C GLY A 90 -68.65 1.22 -6.93
N VAL A 91 -69.23 1.08 -8.12
CA VAL A 91 -68.75 1.64 -9.43
C VAL A 91 -69.02 3.16 -9.44
N ALA A 92 -68.23 4.10 -9.99
CA ALA A 92 -67.30 4.17 -11.14
C ALA A 92 -66.23 5.30 -10.90
N ASP A 93 -65.30 5.77 -11.77
CA ASP A 93 -64.75 5.48 -13.12
C ASP A 93 -63.40 6.29 -13.30
N GLN A 94 -62.79 6.26 -14.49
CA GLN A 94 -61.73 7.12 -15.07
C GLN A 94 -60.24 6.77 -14.77
N PRO A 95 -59.29 7.03 -15.72
CA PRO A 95 -57.99 6.34 -15.75
C PRO A 95 -56.76 7.23 -15.44
N ALA A 96 -55.60 6.57 -15.28
CA ALA A 96 -54.34 7.14 -14.78
C ALA A 96 -53.40 7.72 -15.88
N PRO A 97 -52.48 8.63 -15.53
CA PRO A 97 -51.39 9.09 -16.40
C PRO A 97 -50.20 8.11 -16.42
N VAL A 98 -49.48 8.06 -17.56
CA VAL A 98 -48.24 7.29 -17.77
C VAL A 98 -47.11 8.23 -18.24
N ALA A 99 -45.86 7.79 -18.10
CA ALA A 99 -44.63 8.59 -18.25
C ALA A 99 -44.38 9.17 -19.66
N PRO A 100 -43.58 10.26 -19.76
CA PRO A 100 -43.24 10.92 -21.03
C PRO A 100 -41.95 10.39 -21.69
N GLU A 101 -41.90 10.44 -23.02
CA GLU A 101 -40.69 10.36 -23.85
C GLU A 101 -40.71 11.45 -24.96
N PRO A 102 -39.64 11.66 -25.75
CA PRO A 102 -39.23 13.02 -26.14
C PRO A 102 -39.87 13.61 -27.40
N ALA A 103 -39.90 14.95 -27.46
CA ALA A 103 -40.41 15.72 -28.59
C ALA A 103 -39.35 16.04 -29.65
N ALA A 104 -39.74 15.96 -30.92
CA ALA A 104 -38.98 16.48 -32.07
C ALA A 104 -39.54 17.85 -32.53
N VAL A 105 -38.73 18.62 -33.28
CA VAL A 105 -39.07 19.97 -33.77
C VAL A 105 -39.13 19.99 -35.31
N PRO A 106 -40.16 20.60 -35.95
CA PRO A 106 -40.38 20.53 -37.41
C PRO A 106 -39.64 21.63 -38.21
N VAL A 107 -39.83 21.61 -39.55
CA VAL A 107 -39.05 22.36 -40.55
C VAL A 107 -39.97 23.02 -41.60
N SER A 108 -39.48 24.10 -42.26
CA SER A 108 -39.96 24.74 -43.52
C SER A 108 -40.88 25.98 -43.37
N PRO A 109 -41.01 26.86 -44.40
CA PRO A 109 -40.35 26.92 -45.72
C PRO A 109 -39.57 28.25 -45.97
N ALA A 110 -39.17 28.53 -47.21
CA ALA A 110 -38.23 29.61 -47.61
C ALA A 110 -38.72 30.50 -48.77
N THR A 111 -38.05 31.64 -49.02
CA THR A 111 -38.27 32.52 -50.18
C THR A 111 -36.97 33.19 -50.72
N SER A 112 -36.82 33.17 -52.05
CA SER A 112 -36.11 34.11 -52.96
C SER A 112 -34.68 34.64 -52.66
N GLY A 113 -33.74 34.40 -53.60
CA GLY A 113 -32.56 35.25 -53.88
C GLY A 113 -32.89 36.42 -54.85
N PRO A 114 -31.98 36.93 -55.72
CA PRO A 114 -30.67 36.38 -56.15
C PRO A 114 -29.47 37.38 -56.10
N GLY A 115 -28.24 36.94 -56.44
CA GLY A 115 -27.09 37.84 -56.66
C GLY A 115 -25.68 37.21 -56.70
N ASP A 116 -25.27 36.63 -57.84
CA ASP A 116 -23.88 36.29 -58.21
C ASP A 116 -23.21 37.58 -58.83
N PRO A 117 -21.86 37.74 -59.06
CA PRO A 117 -20.94 36.62 -59.31
C PRO A 117 -19.41 36.72 -59.00
N ARG A 118 -18.79 35.53 -58.93
CA ARG A 118 -17.34 35.16 -59.09
C ARG A 118 -16.29 35.71 -58.11
N VAL A 119 -15.44 34.81 -57.61
CA VAL A 119 -13.97 34.74 -57.82
C VAL A 119 -13.44 33.41 -57.24
N GLY A 120 -12.36 32.84 -57.79
CA GLY A 120 -11.82 31.53 -57.40
C GLY A 120 -10.87 31.54 -56.18
N PRO A 121 -10.42 30.35 -55.72
CA PRO A 121 -9.56 30.23 -54.54
C PRO A 121 -8.11 30.69 -54.78
N PRO A 122 -7.42 31.27 -53.78
CA PRO A 122 -5.99 31.57 -53.84
C PRO A 122 -5.12 30.30 -53.80
N PRO A 123 -3.86 30.36 -54.29
CA PRO A 123 -3.10 29.18 -54.69
C PRO A 123 -2.26 28.53 -53.57
N GLY A 124 -1.74 27.33 -53.86
CA GLY A 124 -0.87 26.57 -52.96
C GLY A 124 0.56 27.10 -52.83
N TYR A 125 1.34 26.49 -51.93
CA TYR A 125 2.71 26.85 -51.61
C TYR A 125 3.70 25.76 -52.06
N ASP A 126 4.70 26.14 -52.87
CA ASP A 126 5.64 25.22 -53.52
C ASP A 126 7.06 25.36 -52.90
N PRO A 127 7.64 24.30 -52.28
CA PRO A 127 8.87 24.42 -51.50
C PRO A 127 10.14 24.47 -52.37
N SER A 128 10.69 25.68 -52.53
CA SER A 128 11.97 25.94 -53.20
C SER A 128 13.21 25.38 -52.44
N PRO A 129 14.34 25.11 -53.13
CA PRO A 129 15.22 23.98 -52.79
C PRO A 129 16.29 24.20 -51.71
N THR A 130 16.66 23.12 -51.03
CA THR A 130 17.66 23.10 -49.95
C THR A 130 19.11 23.08 -50.45
N ARG A 131 19.96 23.98 -49.93
CA ARG A 131 21.43 23.95 -50.17
C ARG A 131 22.09 22.83 -49.35
N ARG A 132 22.56 21.78 -50.04
CA ARG A 132 23.37 20.70 -49.45
C ARG A 132 24.62 21.23 -48.72
N ARG A 133 24.76 20.96 -47.42
CA ARG A 133 26.05 20.96 -46.70
C ARG A 133 26.33 19.56 -46.12
N ARG A 134 27.22 18.80 -46.78
CA ARG A 134 27.61 17.43 -46.40
C ARG A 134 28.57 17.40 -45.18
N ARG A 135 28.08 17.55 -43.94
CA ARG A 135 28.90 17.29 -42.72
C ARG A 135 28.16 16.69 -41.48
N PRO A 136 27.56 15.48 -41.57
CA PRO A 136 27.29 14.67 -40.38
C PRO A 136 28.21 13.42 -40.25
N LEU A 137 28.60 12.81 -41.38
CA LEU A 137 29.32 11.52 -41.41
C LEU A 137 30.69 11.52 -40.70
N ALA A 138 31.39 12.65 -40.70
CA ALA A 138 32.71 12.76 -40.07
C ALA A 138 32.64 12.67 -38.53
N VAL A 139 31.55 13.15 -37.90
CA VAL A 139 31.38 13.07 -36.44
C VAL A 139 31.05 11.64 -36.02
N LEU A 140 30.16 10.97 -36.77
CA LEU A 140 29.79 9.58 -36.52
C LEU A 140 31.00 8.63 -36.60
N ALA A 141 31.89 8.84 -37.58
CA ALA A 141 33.12 8.07 -37.73
C ALA A 141 34.06 8.22 -36.52
N VAL A 142 34.22 9.43 -35.97
CA VAL A 142 35.07 9.66 -34.78
C VAL A 142 34.49 9.00 -33.54
N VAL A 143 33.17 9.05 -33.33
CA VAL A 143 32.50 8.37 -32.20
C VAL A 143 32.66 6.85 -32.29
N LEU A 144 32.51 6.26 -33.48
CA LEU A 144 32.75 4.83 -33.70
C LEU A 144 34.21 4.42 -33.44
N LEU A 145 35.18 5.26 -33.83
CA LEU A 145 36.61 5.00 -33.59
C LEU A 145 36.96 5.04 -32.10
N LEU A 146 36.39 6.00 -31.34
CA LEU A 146 36.55 6.07 -29.88
C LEU A 146 35.88 4.88 -29.17
N ALA A 147 34.70 4.45 -29.62
CA ALA A 147 34.02 3.28 -29.08
C ALA A 147 34.84 1.98 -29.30
N LEU A 148 35.43 1.82 -30.49
CA LEU A 148 36.29 0.66 -30.80
C LEU A 148 37.60 0.66 -29.99
N VAL A 149 38.20 1.82 -29.73
CA VAL A 149 39.38 1.92 -28.83
C VAL A 149 39.01 1.61 -27.38
N GLY A 150 37.84 2.07 -26.91
CA GLY A 150 37.31 1.73 -25.58
C GLY A 150 37.05 0.24 -25.42
N ALA A 151 36.42 -0.41 -26.40
CA ALA A 151 36.22 -1.86 -26.42
C ALA A 151 37.55 -2.63 -26.47
N GLY A 152 38.51 -2.19 -27.29
CA GLY A 152 39.84 -2.80 -27.37
C GLY A 152 40.60 -2.78 -26.05
N LEU A 153 40.50 -1.70 -25.28
CA LEU A 153 41.12 -1.59 -23.96
C LEU A 153 40.47 -2.46 -22.88
N ALA A 154 39.20 -2.86 -23.05
CA ALA A 154 38.52 -3.80 -22.15
C ALA A 154 38.97 -5.26 -22.36
N VAL A 155 39.38 -5.64 -23.58
CA VAL A 155 39.73 -7.03 -23.95
C VAL A 155 41.16 -7.43 -23.51
N VAL A 156 42.02 -6.47 -23.16
CA VAL A 156 43.43 -6.71 -22.78
C VAL A 156 43.60 -6.96 -21.26
N ARG A 157 42.51 -7.13 -20.50
CA ARG A 157 42.54 -7.59 -19.10
C ARG A 157 41.75 -8.89 -18.93
N PRO A 158 42.41 -10.05 -18.74
CA PRO A 158 41.72 -11.31 -18.50
C PRO A 158 41.11 -11.35 -17.09
N GLY A 159 39.87 -10.86 -16.97
CA GLY A 159 38.99 -11.14 -15.84
C GLY A 159 38.37 -12.55 -15.91
N PRO A 160 37.77 -13.06 -14.83
CA PRO A 160 37.38 -14.47 -14.70
C PRO A 160 36.07 -14.82 -15.42
N VAL A 161 36.08 -14.80 -16.76
CA VAL A 161 34.98 -15.34 -17.61
C VAL A 161 35.21 -16.77 -18.09
N ALA A 162 36.38 -17.36 -17.81
CA ALA A 162 36.73 -18.72 -18.22
C ALA A 162 36.07 -19.84 -17.38
N GLY A 163 35.26 -19.51 -16.37
CA GLY A 163 34.58 -20.49 -15.49
C GLY A 163 33.13 -20.80 -15.86
N TRP A 164 32.57 -20.20 -16.92
CA TRP A 164 31.13 -20.27 -17.22
C TRP A 164 30.74 -21.30 -18.30
N LEU A 165 31.72 -22.03 -18.83
CA LEU A 165 31.52 -23.19 -19.71
C LEU A 165 32.17 -24.39 -19.01
N GLY A 166 31.34 -25.25 -18.41
CA GLY A 166 31.82 -26.35 -17.58
C GLY A 166 32.22 -27.58 -18.39
N ASP A 167 33.51 -27.93 -18.36
CA ASP A 167 33.96 -29.28 -18.70
C ASP A 167 33.65 -30.25 -17.55
N GLY A 168 33.15 -31.44 -17.90
CA GLY A 168 32.58 -32.38 -16.92
C GLY A 168 33.59 -33.35 -16.30
N GLY A 169 33.16 -34.00 -15.20
CA GLY A 169 33.79 -35.24 -14.73
C GLY A 169 34.76 -35.13 -13.54
N ALA A 170 34.39 -34.44 -12.47
CA ALA A 170 35.06 -34.55 -11.18
C ALA A 170 34.07 -34.97 -10.08
N THR A 171 34.44 -35.95 -9.25
CA THR A 171 33.65 -36.36 -8.08
C THR A 171 33.73 -35.28 -6.98
N PRO A 172 32.64 -35.03 -6.24
CA PRO A 172 32.65 -34.01 -5.19
C PRO A 172 33.55 -34.44 -4.03
N ARG A 173 34.72 -33.80 -3.91
CA ARG A 173 35.36 -33.64 -2.61
C ARG A 173 34.59 -32.56 -1.87
N ALA A 174 34.24 -32.83 -0.61
CA ALA A 174 33.75 -31.79 0.28
C ALA A 174 34.91 -30.84 0.57
N ASN A 175 34.93 -29.70 -0.12
CA ASN A 175 35.75 -28.57 0.29
C ASN A 175 35.14 -28.05 1.59
N THR A 176 35.87 -28.15 2.70
CA THR A 176 35.56 -27.39 3.90
C THR A 176 35.92 -25.93 3.63
N GLU A 177 35.01 -25.19 2.99
CA GLU A 177 35.18 -23.75 2.83
C GLU A 177 35.27 -23.11 4.23
N THR A 178 36.37 -22.39 4.45
CA THR A 178 36.51 -21.53 5.63
C THR A 178 35.34 -20.56 5.63
N ALA A 179 34.64 -20.44 6.76
CA ALA A 179 33.55 -19.48 6.90
C ALA A 179 34.01 -18.09 6.44
N GLU A 180 33.25 -17.48 5.53
CA GLU A 180 33.51 -16.11 5.09
C GLU A 180 33.41 -15.19 6.32
N PRO A 181 34.41 -14.34 6.59
CA PRO A 181 34.40 -13.51 7.79
C PRO A 181 33.21 -12.55 7.75
N ASP A 182 32.53 -12.37 8.88
CA ASP A 182 31.36 -11.51 8.98
C ASP A 182 31.65 -10.12 8.37
N PRO A 183 30.77 -9.62 7.47
CA PRO A 183 31.01 -8.36 6.78
C PRO A 183 31.09 -7.23 7.81
N ALA A 184 32.23 -6.52 7.82
CA ALA A 184 32.47 -5.44 8.77
C ALA A 184 31.31 -4.42 8.73
N PRO A 185 30.71 -4.06 9.88
CA PRO A 185 29.48 -3.28 9.91
C PRO A 185 29.66 -1.90 9.29
N VAL A 186 29.12 -1.74 8.07
CA VAL A 186 29.19 -0.49 7.26
C VAL A 186 28.39 0.65 7.89
N LEU A 187 27.47 0.32 8.80
CA LEU A 187 26.81 1.22 9.73
C LEU A 187 27.09 0.67 11.13
N ALA A 188 27.53 1.53 12.05
CA ALA A 188 27.48 1.18 13.47
C ALA A 188 26.01 0.93 13.88
N GLY A 189 25.78 -0.11 14.67
CA GLY A 189 24.52 -0.24 15.40
C GLY A 189 24.35 0.90 16.42
N PRO A 190 23.17 1.07 17.02
CA PRO A 190 23.01 1.99 18.14
C PRO A 190 24.03 1.63 19.23
N ASP A 191 24.86 2.59 19.64
CA ASP A 191 25.77 2.36 20.76
C ASP A 191 24.92 2.24 22.04
N ALA A 192 24.91 1.06 22.65
CA ALA A 192 24.19 0.82 23.90
C ALA A 192 24.71 1.71 25.05
N ASN A 193 25.95 2.20 24.93
CA ASN A 193 26.59 3.13 25.85
C ASN A 193 26.34 4.61 25.46
N ALA A 194 25.65 4.88 24.35
CA ALA A 194 25.26 6.24 23.97
C ALA A 194 24.44 6.85 25.11
N PRO A 195 24.76 8.09 25.55
CA PRO A 195 24.09 8.74 26.67
C PRO A 195 22.57 8.73 26.54
N GLU A 196 21.89 8.33 27.62
CA GLU A 196 20.43 8.32 27.66
C GLU A 196 19.85 9.74 27.67
N PRO A 197 18.86 10.01 26.79
CA PRO A 197 18.11 11.25 26.84
C PRO A 197 17.21 11.39 28.08
N THR A 198 17.06 12.63 28.55
CA THR A 198 16.07 13.07 29.54
C THR A 198 14.79 13.52 28.85
N ALA A 199 13.65 13.40 29.54
CA ALA A 199 12.37 13.88 29.03
C ALA A 199 12.36 15.41 28.85
N ASP A 200 12.90 16.14 29.83
CA ASP A 200 13.07 17.60 29.77
C ASP A 200 13.92 18.04 28.57
N GLY A 201 14.99 17.29 28.25
CA GLY A 201 15.83 17.53 27.09
C GLY A 201 15.10 17.34 25.75
N VAL A 202 14.21 16.34 25.67
CA VAL A 202 13.37 16.12 24.48
C VAL A 202 12.29 17.19 24.36
N GLU A 203 11.56 17.52 25.44
CA GLU A 203 10.57 18.61 25.48
C GLU A 203 11.20 19.95 25.06
N ALA A 204 12.37 20.29 25.59
CA ALA A 204 13.09 21.51 25.22
C ALA A 204 13.46 21.56 23.72
N ALA A 205 13.72 20.40 23.09
CA ALA A 205 14.08 20.31 21.68
C ALA A 205 12.88 20.37 20.73
N ILE A 206 11.76 19.71 21.05
CA ILE A 206 10.60 19.61 20.12
C ILE A 206 9.39 20.44 20.53
N GLY A 207 9.12 20.65 21.82
CA GLY A 207 7.94 21.36 22.33
C GLY A 207 7.65 22.70 21.64
N PRO A 208 8.65 23.60 21.49
CA PRO A 208 8.48 24.87 20.78
C PRO A 208 8.07 24.74 19.30
N LEU A 209 8.39 23.61 18.64
CA LEU A 209 8.06 23.34 17.25
C LEU A 209 6.64 22.76 17.08
N LEU A 210 6.13 22.07 18.11
CA LEU A 210 4.78 21.48 18.11
C LEU A 210 3.64 22.52 18.28
N GLY A 211 3.98 23.81 18.34
CA GLY A 211 3.05 24.94 18.25
C GLY A 211 3.01 25.61 16.86
N ALA A 212 3.76 25.11 15.88
CA ALA A 212 3.82 25.67 14.52
C ALA A 212 2.45 25.63 13.82
N THR A 213 2.01 26.76 13.26
CA THR A 213 0.69 26.88 12.62
C THR A 213 0.57 26.02 11.36
N GLU A 214 1.70 25.70 10.72
CA GLU A 214 1.78 24.76 9.59
C GLU A 214 1.36 23.33 9.98
N LEU A 215 1.43 22.95 11.25
CA LEU A 215 0.96 21.65 11.76
C LEU A 215 -0.54 21.65 12.10
N GLY A 216 -1.18 22.82 12.19
CA GLY A 216 -2.61 22.95 12.44
C GLY A 216 -3.02 22.75 13.91
N SER A 217 -4.27 22.34 14.13
CA SER A 217 -4.93 22.45 15.45
C SER A 217 -4.90 21.19 16.34
N ARG A 218 -4.50 20.04 15.81
CA ARG A 218 -4.27 18.80 16.57
C ARG A 218 -2.97 18.17 16.08
N VAL A 219 -2.03 18.03 17.01
CA VAL A 219 -0.68 17.49 16.80
C VAL A 219 -0.39 16.60 17.98
N ASN A 220 -0.37 15.30 17.72
CA ASN A 220 -0.22 14.25 18.72
C ASN A 220 1.12 13.54 18.48
N VAL A 221 1.84 13.26 19.57
CA VAL A 221 3.28 12.90 19.52
C VAL A 221 3.62 11.84 20.57
N SER A 222 4.44 10.86 20.17
CA SER A 222 5.22 10.00 21.05
C SER A 222 6.70 10.04 20.62
N VAL A 223 7.61 10.02 21.59
CA VAL A 223 9.05 9.73 21.39
C VAL A 223 9.49 8.79 22.49
N ALA A 224 10.16 7.70 22.15
CA ALA A 224 10.72 6.74 23.11
C ALA A 224 12.14 6.31 22.74
N ASP A 225 12.87 5.83 23.75
CA ASP A 225 14.21 5.26 23.61
C ASP A 225 14.13 3.80 23.14
N VAL A 226 14.75 3.47 22.00
CA VAL A 226 14.60 2.13 21.39
C VAL A 226 15.23 1.03 22.24
N THR A 227 16.32 1.32 22.95
CA THR A 227 17.08 0.32 23.72
C THR A 227 16.44 0.01 25.08
N THR A 228 15.65 0.92 25.65
CA THR A 228 15.03 0.75 26.97
C THR A 228 13.50 0.71 26.95
N GLY A 229 12.86 0.99 25.81
CA GLY A 229 11.41 1.18 25.70
C GLY A 229 10.87 2.40 26.46
N ARG A 230 11.74 3.22 27.09
CA ARG A 230 11.31 4.35 27.91
C ARG A 230 10.70 5.44 27.04
N SER A 231 9.42 5.77 27.27
CA SER A 231 8.82 7.00 26.75
C SER A 231 9.57 8.23 27.29
N LEU A 232 10.02 9.09 26.38
CA LEU A 232 10.74 10.33 26.65
C LEU A 232 9.85 11.57 26.41
N TYR A 233 8.82 11.42 25.57
CA TYR A 233 7.86 12.48 25.27
C TYR A 233 6.51 11.89 24.92
N SER A 234 5.43 12.43 25.50
CA SER A 234 4.06 12.14 25.08
C SER A 234 3.23 13.42 25.10
N ARG A 235 2.54 13.68 23.99
CA ARG A 235 1.51 14.72 23.88
C ARG A 235 0.33 14.11 23.14
N GLY A 236 -0.65 13.62 23.88
CA GLY A 236 -1.69 12.75 23.31
C GLY A 236 -1.06 11.50 22.66
N GLY A 237 -0.10 10.86 23.36
CA GLY A 237 0.56 9.65 22.87
C GLY A 237 -0.45 8.56 22.53
N ASP A 238 -1.36 8.30 23.47
CA ASP A 238 -2.41 7.27 23.46
C ASP A 238 -3.69 7.72 22.69
N ASP A 239 -3.67 8.94 22.16
CA ASP A 239 -4.84 9.64 21.61
C ASP A 239 -5.10 9.19 20.16
N GLY A 240 -6.17 8.43 19.92
CA GLY A 240 -6.53 7.91 18.59
C GLY A 240 -6.57 9.00 17.50
N THR A 241 -5.63 8.94 16.56
CA THR A 241 -5.36 9.99 15.56
C THR A 241 -5.47 9.43 14.15
N VAL A 242 -5.83 10.25 13.14
CA VAL A 242 -5.84 9.77 11.74
C VAL A 242 -4.39 9.59 11.27
N PRO A 243 -3.94 8.36 10.94
CA PRO A 243 -2.52 8.09 10.68
C PRO A 243 -2.08 8.42 9.26
N ALA A 244 -3.01 8.41 8.29
CA ALA A 244 -2.68 8.20 6.88
C ALA A 244 -1.73 7.00 6.68
N SER A 245 -0.82 7.05 5.69
CA SER A 245 0.08 5.93 5.33
C SER A 245 1.12 5.49 6.38
N VAL A 246 1.18 6.03 7.61
CA VAL A 246 1.94 5.37 8.70
C VAL A 246 1.25 4.10 9.21
N THR A 247 -0.04 3.89 8.87
CA THR A 247 -0.77 2.60 9.00
C THR A 247 0.01 1.42 8.43
N LYS A 248 0.85 1.65 7.41
CA LYS A 248 1.67 0.61 6.79
C LYS A 248 2.71 0.01 7.74
N LEU A 249 3.08 0.69 8.83
CA LEU A 249 3.93 0.13 9.88
C LEU A 249 3.25 -1.04 10.59
N ALA A 250 2.00 -0.85 11.04
CA ALA A 250 1.14 -1.93 11.56
C ALA A 250 0.94 -3.04 10.52
N THR A 251 0.77 -2.69 9.24
CA THR A 251 0.62 -3.68 8.15
C THR A 251 1.89 -4.51 7.93
N ALA A 252 3.07 -3.90 8.05
CA ALA A 252 4.35 -4.60 7.90
C ALA A 252 4.59 -5.56 9.08
N VAL A 253 4.46 -5.09 10.32
CA VAL A 253 4.68 -5.94 11.49
C VAL A 253 3.69 -7.10 11.56
N THR A 254 2.39 -6.84 11.38
CA THR A 254 1.37 -7.89 11.45
C THR A 254 1.46 -8.91 10.32
N VAL A 255 2.02 -8.58 9.14
CA VAL A 255 2.24 -9.57 8.07
C VAL A 255 3.57 -10.32 8.21
N LEU A 256 4.59 -9.75 8.84
CA LEU A 256 5.86 -10.43 9.14
C LEU A 256 5.72 -11.46 10.28
N GLU A 257 4.89 -11.16 11.28
CA GLU A 257 4.47 -12.13 12.30
C GLU A 257 3.51 -13.18 11.68
N ALA A 258 2.48 -12.76 10.92
CA ALA A 258 1.51 -13.70 10.38
C ALA A 258 2.01 -14.56 9.19
N ARG A 259 3.14 -14.21 8.56
CA ARG A 259 3.73 -14.91 7.40
C ARG A 259 5.25 -14.84 7.46
N SER A 260 5.92 -15.97 7.29
CA SER A 260 7.38 -16.03 7.22
C SER A 260 7.95 -15.08 6.13
N PRO A 261 9.11 -14.44 6.36
CA PRO A 261 9.70 -13.49 5.41
C PRO A 261 9.94 -14.00 3.99
N ASP A 262 10.12 -15.32 3.83
CA ASP A 262 10.31 -16.00 2.55
C ASP A 262 8.99 -16.34 1.84
N HIS A 263 7.85 -16.25 2.52
CA HIS A 263 6.52 -16.62 2.01
C HIS A 263 6.20 -15.89 0.70
N ARG A 264 5.68 -16.62 -0.28
CA ARG A 264 5.27 -16.07 -1.58
C ARG A 264 3.79 -16.33 -1.82
N ILE A 265 3.14 -15.35 -2.43
CA ILE A 265 1.74 -15.40 -2.79
C ILE A 265 1.62 -16.07 -4.17
N PRO A 266 0.91 -17.21 -4.30
CA PRO A 266 0.85 -17.96 -5.55
C PRO A 266 -0.30 -17.49 -6.46
N THR A 267 -0.01 -17.33 -7.75
CA THR A 267 -1.03 -17.30 -8.81
C THR A 267 -0.99 -18.61 -9.59
N ARG A 268 -2.16 -19.23 -9.79
CA ARG A 268 -2.29 -20.56 -10.40
C ARG A 268 -3.12 -20.52 -11.67
N ALA A 269 -2.87 -21.49 -12.55
CA ALA A 269 -3.80 -21.86 -13.59
C ALA A 269 -4.25 -23.31 -13.36
N VAL A 270 -5.54 -23.58 -13.43
CA VAL A 270 -6.11 -24.93 -13.31
C VAL A 270 -7.00 -25.27 -14.51
N ALA A 271 -7.22 -26.56 -14.76
CA ALA A 271 -8.15 -27.02 -15.80
C ALA A 271 -9.60 -26.67 -15.43
N GLY A 272 -10.35 -26.13 -16.40
CA GLY A 272 -11.76 -25.80 -16.29
C GLY A 272 -12.68 -27.03 -16.39
N ALA A 273 -13.97 -26.81 -16.65
CA ALA A 273 -14.97 -27.87 -16.68
C ALA A 273 -14.95 -28.66 -18.01
N ALA A 274 -14.68 -27.98 -19.13
CA ALA A 274 -14.53 -28.62 -20.43
C ALA A 274 -13.05 -28.66 -20.90
N PRO A 275 -12.68 -29.61 -21.79
CA PRO A 275 -11.32 -29.68 -22.37
C PRO A 275 -10.84 -28.34 -22.95
N GLY A 276 -9.62 -27.96 -22.58
CA GLY A 276 -8.97 -26.72 -23.01
C GLY A 276 -9.45 -25.45 -22.28
N GLU A 277 -10.46 -25.52 -21.41
CA GLU A 277 -10.79 -24.38 -20.55
C GLU A 277 -9.74 -24.25 -19.44
N VAL A 278 -9.35 -23.01 -19.13
CA VAL A 278 -8.37 -22.68 -18.09
C VAL A 278 -8.98 -21.69 -17.12
N VAL A 279 -8.84 -21.94 -15.81
CA VAL A 279 -9.21 -20.99 -14.77
C VAL A 279 -7.94 -20.40 -14.18
N LEU A 280 -7.77 -19.08 -14.29
CA LEU A 280 -6.70 -18.31 -13.68
C LEU A 280 -7.13 -17.90 -12.26
N VAL A 281 -6.46 -18.45 -11.25
CA VAL A 281 -6.82 -18.33 -9.82
C VAL A 281 -5.82 -17.42 -9.13
N GLY A 282 -6.30 -16.28 -8.64
CA GLY A 282 -5.48 -15.32 -7.90
C GLY A 282 -5.34 -15.64 -6.42
N GLY A 283 -4.11 -15.74 -5.92
CA GLY A 283 -3.82 -15.90 -4.48
C GLY A 283 -3.71 -14.58 -3.71
N GLY A 284 -3.90 -13.42 -4.37
CA GLY A 284 -3.71 -12.09 -3.79
C GLY A 284 -2.35 -11.46 -4.05
N ASP A 285 -1.63 -11.84 -5.10
CA ASP A 285 -0.38 -11.18 -5.51
C ASP A 285 -0.71 -9.88 -6.28
N PRO A 286 -0.38 -8.69 -5.74
CA PRO A 286 -0.60 -7.43 -6.44
C PRO A 286 0.51 -7.12 -7.47
N THR A 287 1.64 -7.85 -7.42
CA THR A 287 2.85 -7.52 -8.17
C THR A 287 2.93 -8.16 -9.56
N LEU A 288 2.25 -9.31 -9.74
CA LEU A 288 2.15 -10.09 -10.98
C LEU A 288 2.20 -9.23 -12.25
N ALA A 289 3.23 -9.41 -13.06
CA ALA A 289 3.38 -8.74 -14.35
C ALA A 289 2.72 -9.55 -15.47
N VAL A 290 2.41 -8.90 -16.59
CA VAL A 290 2.02 -9.60 -17.83
C VAL A 290 3.22 -10.36 -18.42
N ASP A 291 4.37 -9.70 -18.48
CA ASP A 291 5.60 -10.15 -19.14
C ASP A 291 6.83 -9.50 -18.47
N GLY A 292 7.93 -9.31 -19.20
CA GLY A 292 9.18 -8.72 -18.68
C GLY A 292 9.14 -7.21 -18.39
N ASP A 293 8.20 -6.46 -18.98
CA ASP A 293 8.13 -5.00 -18.88
C ASP A 293 7.29 -4.50 -17.68
N GLY A 294 7.02 -5.39 -16.72
CA GLY A 294 6.21 -5.12 -15.52
C GLY A 294 6.73 -3.98 -14.64
N PHE A 295 5.81 -3.42 -13.84
CA PHE A 295 6.08 -2.31 -12.93
C PHE A 295 7.05 -2.73 -11.81
N TYR A 296 6.72 -3.80 -11.08
CA TYR A 296 7.45 -4.20 -9.87
C TYR A 296 8.70 -5.07 -10.18
N PRO A 297 9.85 -4.82 -9.54
CA PRO A 297 11.04 -5.66 -9.68
C PRO A 297 10.82 -7.10 -9.18
N GLY A 298 11.22 -8.10 -9.98
CA GLY A 298 11.20 -9.51 -9.58
C GLY A 298 9.81 -10.14 -9.49
N ALA A 299 8.78 -9.51 -10.06
CA ALA A 299 7.41 -10.01 -10.07
C ALA A 299 7.26 -11.40 -10.72
N ALA A 300 6.23 -12.14 -10.29
CA ALA A 300 5.67 -13.25 -11.06
C ALA A 300 5.24 -12.76 -12.46
N ARG A 301 5.20 -13.63 -13.47
CA ARG A 301 4.86 -13.23 -14.86
C ARG A 301 3.82 -14.16 -15.50
N LEU A 302 2.80 -13.59 -16.14
CA LEU A 302 1.74 -14.35 -16.81
C LEU A 302 2.22 -15.07 -18.07
N ASP A 303 3.25 -14.58 -18.76
CA ASP A 303 3.85 -15.25 -19.93
C ASP A 303 4.46 -16.62 -19.55
N ALA A 304 5.22 -16.67 -18.45
CA ALA A 304 5.78 -17.88 -17.88
C ALA A 304 4.69 -18.84 -17.36
N LEU A 305 3.59 -18.32 -16.80
CA LEU A 305 2.43 -19.15 -16.44
C LEU A 305 1.75 -19.73 -17.69
N ALA A 306 1.66 -18.96 -18.78
CA ALA A 306 1.07 -19.43 -20.03
C ALA A 306 1.94 -20.50 -20.71
N GLU A 307 3.27 -20.43 -20.57
CA GLU A 307 4.19 -21.50 -20.99
C GLU A 307 3.95 -22.80 -20.23
N GLN A 308 3.79 -22.74 -18.89
CA GLN A 308 3.44 -23.91 -18.08
C GLN A 308 2.10 -24.52 -18.52
N VAL A 309 1.08 -23.69 -18.69
CA VAL A 309 -0.26 -24.14 -19.13
C VAL A 309 -0.23 -24.81 -20.50
N ARG A 310 0.47 -24.22 -21.50
CA ARG A 310 0.61 -24.85 -22.83
C ARG A 310 1.32 -26.21 -22.73
N LYS A 311 2.34 -26.33 -21.87
CA LYS A 311 3.05 -27.60 -21.62
C LYS A 311 2.16 -28.64 -20.92
N ALA A 312 1.33 -28.22 -19.97
CA ALA A 312 0.44 -29.11 -19.20
C ALA A 312 -0.78 -29.58 -20.00
N LEU A 313 -1.31 -28.75 -20.92
CA LEU A 313 -2.40 -29.12 -21.82
C LEU A 313 -1.95 -30.01 -23.00
N GLY A 314 -0.68 -29.94 -23.38
CA GLY A 314 -0.08 -30.76 -24.45
C GLY A 314 -0.75 -30.51 -25.80
N ASN A 315 -1.42 -31.54 -26.34
CA ASN A 315 -2.17 -31.44 -27.59
C ASN A 315 -3.58 -30.82 -27.43
N THR A 316 -4.01 -30.53 -26.20
CA THR A 316 -5.32 -29.89 -25.94
C THR A 316 -5.18 -28.38 -26.18
N ALA A 317 -5.76 -27.87 -27.28
CA ALA A 317 -5.77 -26.44 -27.52
C ALA A 317 -6.55 -25.69 -26.42
N PRO A 318 -6.06 -24.54 -25.90
CA PRO A 318 -6.85 -23.67 -25.05
C PRO A 318 -8.15 -23.22 -25.75
N THR A 319 -9.25 -23.15 -25.02
CA THR A 319 -10.59 -22.80 -25.56
C THR A 319 -11.22 -21.60 -24.86
N ARG A 320 -10.91 -21.36 -23.58
CA ARG A 320 -11.44 -20.25 -22.76
C ARG A 320 -10.51 -19.93 -21.60
N VAL A 321 -10.49 -18.68 -21.16
CA VAL A 321 -10.00 -18.28 -19.82
C VAL A 321 -11.16 -17.77 -18.97
N THR A 322 -11.31 -18.37 -17.79
CA THR A 322 -12.13 -17.86 -16.68
C THR A 322 -11.19 -17.32 -15.61
N VAL A 323 -11.61 -16.31 -14.85
CA VAL A 323 -10.87 -15.84 -13.66
C VAL A 323 -11.60 -16.21 -12.38
N ASP A 324 -10.85 -16.77 -11.43
CA ASP A 324 -11.27 -16.90 -10.05
C ASP A 324 -10.51 -15.85 -9.22
N SER A 325 -11.28 -15.03 -8.52
CA SER A 325 -10.80 -14.02 -7.58
C SER A 325 -11.59 -14.05 -6.27
N THR A 326 -12.34 -15.13 -6.04
CA THR A 326 -13.29 -15.28 -4.92
C THR A 326 -12.60 -15.36 -3.55
N LEU A 327 -11.29 -15.61 -3.53
CA LEU A 327 -10.46 -15.59 -2.33
C LEU A 327 -10.56 -14.26 -1.56
N PHE A 328 -10.76 -13.12 -2.22
CA PHE A 328 -10.94 -11.81 -1.58
C PHE A 328 -12.41 -11.37 -1.64
N PRO A 329 -13.26 -11.73 -0.64
CA PRO A 329 -14.69 -11.39 -0.64
C PRO A 329 -14.97 -9.95 -0.20
N GLY A 330 -16.16 -9.46 -0.57
CA GLY A 330 -16.70 -8.17 -0.12
C GLY A 330 -16.47 -7.02 -1.11
N PRO A 331 -16.46 -5.76 -0.65
CA PRO A 331 -16.22 -4.61 -1.52
C PRO A 331 -14.76 -4.54 -1.99
N VAL A 332 -14.54 -4.03 -3.20
CA VAL A 332 -13.21 -3.83 -3.80
C VAL A 332 -12.56 -2.49 -3.44
N TYR A 333 -13.30 -1.58 -2.80
CA TYR A 333 -12.80 -0.27 -2.32
C TYR A 333 -12.99 -0.16 -0.81
N GLY A 334 -12.04 0.48 -0.12
CA GLY A 334 -11.99 0.50 1.34
C GLY A 334 -13.07 1.38 1.99
N PRO A 335 -13.66 0.94 3.13
CA PRO A 335 -14.66 1.72 3.82
C PRO A 335 -14.06 3.00 4.41
N GLY A 336 -14.58 4.17 3.99
CA GLY A 336 -14.10 5.47 4.46
C GLY A 336 -12.92 6.06 3.68
N TRP A 337 -12.58 5.49 2.52
CA TRP A 337 -11.80 6.20 1.49
C TRP A 337 -12.58 7.43 1.00
N ASP A 338 -11.86 8.50 0.65
CA ASP A 338 -12.44 9.66 -0.04
C ASP A 338 -12.90 9.26 -1.46
N SER A 339 -13.86 10.00 -2.03
CA SER A 339 -14.54 9.63 -3.28
C SER A 339 -13.68 9.72 -4.54
N ASP A 340 -12.52 10.38 -4.46
CA ASP A 340 -11.50 10.44 -5.51
C ASP A 340 -10.56 9.23 -5.47
N ILE A 341 -10.32 8.59 -4.33
CA ILE A 341 -9.36 7.49 -4.18
C ILE A 341 -9.56 6.32 -5.18
N PRO A 342 -10.80 5.88 -5.53
CA PRO A 342 -11.03 4.83 -6.52
C PRO A 342 -10.59 5.16 -7.96
N THR A 343 -10.45 6.44 -8.31
CA THR A 343 -10.13 6.93 -9.67
C THR A 343 -8.86 7.78 -9.73
N GLY A 344 -8.43 8.33 -8.60
CA GLY A 344 -7.30 9.22 -8.40
C GLY A 344 -5.92 8.53 -8.39
N GLY A 345 -5.81 7.31 -8.91
CA GLY A 345 -4.54 6.64 -9.25
C GLY A 345 -3.64 6.18 -8.09
N PHE A 346 -3.90 6.63 -6.86
CA PHE A 346 -3.24 6.16 -5.63
C PHE A 346 -3.96 4.97 -4.99
N GLY A 347 -5.29 4.89 -5.12
CA GLY A 347 -6.08 3.71 -4.79
C GLY A 347 -6.39 2.87 -6.03
N ALA A 348 -6.84 1.64 -5.83
CA ALA A 348 -7.28 0.72 -6.89
C ALA A 348 -8.43 -0.17 -6.40
N ALA A 349 -9.10 -0.86 -7.32
CA ALA A 349 -10.00 -1.97 -6.95
C ALA A 349 -9.16 -3.15 -6.45
N ILE A 350 -9.31 -3.50 -5.17
CA ILE A 350 -8.58 -4.61 -4.55
C ILE A 350 -9.25 -5.94 -4.93
N SER A 351 -8.45 -6.87 -5.44
CA SER A 351 -8.87 -8.15 -6.01
C SER A 351 -7.81 -9.21 -5.72
N ALA A 352 -8.21 -10.47 -5.57
CA ALA A 352 -7.24 -11.58 -5.40
C ALA A 352 -6.43 -11.86 -6.68
N LEU A 353 -6.92 -11.42 -7.84
CA LEU A 353 -6.20 -11.43 -9.10
C LEU A 353 -6.12 -10.00 -9.67
N MET A 354 -4.91 -9.55 -9.98
CA MET A 354 -4.63 -8.34 -10.73
C MET A 354 -3.25 -8.45 -11.40
N THR A 355 -2.92 -7.52 -12.30
CA THR A 355 -1.54 -7.32 -12.75
C THR A 355 -1.05 -5.92 -12.39
N ASP A 356 0.24 -5.79 -12.07
CA ASP A 356 0.94 -4.51 -11.89
C ASP A 356 0.26 -3.51 -10.92
N GLY A 357 -0.40 -4.01 -9.86
CA GLY A 357 -1.17 -3.18 -8.93
C GLY A 357 -2.38 -2.50 -9.61
N ALA A 358 -2.99 -3.20 -10.56
CA ALA A 358 -4.05 -2.73 -11.47
C ALA A 358 -3.66 -1.59 -12.43
N ARG A 359 -2.37 -1.23 -12.58
CA ARG A 359 -1.94 -0.13 -13.47
C ARG A 359 -2.32 -0.41 -14.93
N VAL A 360 -3.01 0.53 -15.59
CA VAL A 360 -3.47 0.40 -16.99
C VAL A 360 -2.29 0.40 -17.98
N ASN A 361 -1.20 1.11 -17.65
CA ASN A 361 0.04 1.12 -18.41
C ASN A 361 1.24 1.07 -17.45
N PRO A 362 1.76 -0.13 -17.09
CA PRO A 362 2.85 -0.26 -16.12
C PRO A 362 4.15 0.42 -16.58
N VAL A 363 4.47 0.36 -17.87
CA VAL A 363 5.69 0.98 -18.44
C VAL A 363 5.69 2.49 -18.28
N VAL A 364 4.56 3.15 -18.60
CA VAL A 364 4.42 4.61 -18.43
C VAL A 364 4.37 4.99 -16.94
N ALA A 365 3.69 4.20 -16.10
CA ALA A 365 3.66 4.43 -14.66
C ALA A 365 5.06 4.32 -14.03
N LYS A 366 5.86 3.32 -14.43
CA LYS A 366 7.23 3.10 -13.99
C LYS A 366 8.16 4.24 -14.43
N LYS A 367 8.06 4.64 -15.71
CA LYS A 367 8.84 5.76 -16.26
C LYS A 367 8.55 7.10 -15.58
N ASN A 368 7.30 7.34 -15.18
CA ASN A 368 6.86 8.61 -14.63
C ASN A 368 6.83 8.63 -13.08
N PHE A 369 7.24 7.55 -12.41
CA PHE A 369 6.97 7.29 -11.00
C PHE A 369 7.32 8.47 -10.07
N ASP A 370 8.54 9.00 -10.15
CA ASP A 370 8.99 10.12 -9.31
C ASP A 370 8.18 11.39 -9.59
N ALA A 371 8.00 11.72 -10.88
CA ALA A 371 7.28 12.91 -11.33
C ALA A 371 5.77 12.85 -10.99
N SER A 372 5.18 11.65 -10.98
CA SER A 372 3.79 11.42 -10.60
C SER A 372 3.60 11.08 -9.11
N HIS A 373 4.69 11.01 -8.34
CA HIS A 373 4.72 10.57 -6.94
C HIS A 373 4.02 9.21 -6.72
N GLY A 374 4.16 8.30 -7.69
CA GLY A 374 3.50 6.98 -7.70
C GLY A 374 2.07 6.96 -8.25
N TRP A 375 1.51 8.10 -8.66
CA TRP A 375 0.22 8.15 -9.35
C TRP A 375 0.26 7.39 -10.68
N ALA A 376 -0.76 6.57 -10.93
CA ALA A 376 -0.98 5.90 -12.21
C ALA A 376 -2.46 5.53 -12.38
N GLU A 377 -2.99 5.63 -13.60
CA GLU A 377 -4.34 5.16 -13.94
C GLU A 377 -4.51 3.66 -13.60
N ARG A 378 -5.61 3.29 -12.93
CA ARG A 378 -5.90 1.93 -12.49
C ARG A 378 -7.13 1.35 -13.17
N SER A 379 -7.11 0.05 -13.46
CA SER A 379 -8.26 -0.65 -14.01
C SER A 379 -9.34 -0.86 -12.94
N PRO A 380 -10.62 -0.53 -13.20
CA PRO A 380 -11.71 -0.80 -12.27
C PRO A 380 -12.15 -2.28 -12.28
N GLN A 381 -11.58 -3.10 -13.15
CA GLN A 381 -11.84 -4.55 -13.24
C GLN A 381 -10.52 -5.32 -13.49
N PRO A 382 -9.62 -5.32 -12.49
CA PRO A 382 -8.23 -5.77 -12.66
C PRO A 382 -8.09 -7.29 -12.84
N ASP A 383 -9.03 -8.06 -12.28
CA ASP A 383 -9.17 -9.50 -12.49
C ASP A 383 -9.41 -9.83 -13.96
N LEU A 384 -10.40 -9.19 -14.58
CA LEU A 384 -10.70 -9.35 -16.00
C LEU A 384 -9.60 -8.72 -16.89
N ALA A 385 -8.85 -7.74 -16.39
CA ALA A 385 -7.69 -7.20 -17.11
C ALA A 385 -6.54 -8.23 -17.17
N ALA A 386 -6.17 -8.81 -16.01
CA ALA A 386 -5.19 -9.89 -15.90
C ALA A 386 -5.59 -11.11 -16.75
N GLY A 387 -6.85 -11.56 -16.62
CA GLY A 387 -7.37 -12.67 -17.40
C GLY A 387 -7.36 -12.40 -18.91
N ARG A 388 -7.73 -11.20 -19.38
CA ARG A 388 -7.64 -10.85 -20.81
C ARG A 388 -6.18 -10.81 -21.30
N ALA A 389 -5.23 -10.39 -20.46
CA ALA A 389 -3.81 -10.48 -20.80
C ALA A 389 -3.39 -11.95 -20.96
N PHE A 390 -3.77 -12.80 -20.01
CA PHE A 390 -3.51 -14.24 -20.03
C PHE A 390 -4.15 -14.98 -21.23
N ALA A 391 -5.38 -14.63 -21.59
CA ALA A 391 -6.07 -15.18 -22.77
C ALA A 391 -5.31 -14.88 -24.07
N ARG A 392 -4.74 -13.68 -24.23
CA ARG A 392 -3.88 -13.33 -25.36
C ARG A 392 -2.57 -14.13 -25.35
N LEU A 393 -1.96 -14.31 -24.18
CA LEU A 393 -0.74 -15.13 -24.02
C LEU A 393 -0.98 -16.63 -24.30
N LEU A 394 -2.20 -17.13 -24.08
CA LEU A 394 -2.63 -18.47 -24.51
C LEU A 394 -3.09 -18.55 -25.98
N GLY A 395 -3.07 -17.43 -26.71
CA GLY A 395 -3.39 -17.39 -28.14
C GLY A 395 -4.89 -17.39 -28.47
N LEU A 396 -5.76 -16.95 -27.55
CA LEU A 396 -7.22 -16.90 -27.75
C LEU A 396 -7.68 -15.58 -28.40
N PRO A 397 -8.16 -15.58 -29.67
CA PRO A 397 -8.62 -14.38 -30.35
C PRO A 397 -10.13 -14.13 -30.18
N GLY A 398 -10.56 -12.89 -30.38
CA GLY A 398 -11.98 -12.53 -30.51
C GLY A 398 -12.85 -13.03 -29.34
N ALA A 399 -13.96 -13.69 -29.66
CA ALA A 399 -14.89 -14.24 -28.67
C ALA A 399 -14.32 -15.39 -27.82
N ALA A 400 -13.27 -16.08 -28.26
CA ALA A 400 -12.56 -17.05 -27.42
C ALA A 400 -11.71 -16.35 -26.34
N GLY A 401 -11.32 -15.09 -26.58
CA GLY A 401 -10.71 -14.19 -25.61
C GLY A 401 -11.71 -13.49 -24.68
N GLU A 402 -13.01 -13.83 -24.72
CA GLU A 402 -13.96 -13.37 -23.70
C GLU A 402 -13.69 -14.03 -22.35
N VAL A 403 -13.17 -13.23 -21.42
CA VAL A 403 -12.92 -13.65 -20.04
C VAL A 403 -14.09 -13.29 -19.16
N ARG A 404 -14.48 -14.24 -18.31
CA ARG A 404 -15.60 -14.13 -17.37
C ARG A 404 -15.14 -14.52 -15.95
N ARG A 405 -15.83 -14.00 -14.94
CA ARG A 405 -15.64 -14.39 -13.54
C ARG A 405 -16.27 -15.76 -13.30
N GLY A 406 -15.66 -16.58 -12.45
CA GLY A 406 -16.18 -17.88 -12.03
C GLY A 406 -15.37 -18.42 -10.85
N THR A 407 -15.51 -19.71 -10.57
CA THR A 407 -14.71 -20.43 -9.58
C THR A 407 -13.90 -21.54 -10.23
N ALA A 408 -12.75 -21.88 -9.63
CA ALA A 408 -12.03 -23.10 -9.95
C ALA A 408 -12.87 -24.35 -9.63
N PRO A 409 -12.89 -25.38 -10.50
CA PRO A 409 -13.50 -26.66 -10.15
C PRO A 409 -12.76 -27.30 -8.97
N THR A 410 -13.49 -27.83 -8.00
CA THR A 410 -12.91 -28.73 -6.99
C THR A 410 -12.37 -29.98 -7.69
N GLY A 411 -11.09 -30.28 -7.49
CA GLY A 411 -10.42 -31.40 -8.15
C GLY A 411 -11.09 -32.75 -7.87
N GLY A 412 -11.04 -33.66 -8.86
CA GLY A 412 -11.66 -34.99 -8.79
C GLY A 412 -12.59 -35.33 -9.97
N GLY A 413 -12.73 -34.46 -10.96
CA GLY A 413 -13.40 -34.79 -12.22
C GLY A 413 -12.63 -35.86 -13.02
N ALA A 414 -13.32 -36.55 -13.94
CA ALA A 414 -12.67 -37.50 -14.84
C ALA A 414 -11.95 -36.79 -16.00
N SER A 415 -10.76 -37.27 -16.38
CA SER A 415 -10.08 -36.84 -17.61
C SER A 415 -10.87 -37.26 -18.85
N THR A 416 -11.15 -36.34 -19.77
CA THR A 416 -11.89 -36.62 -21.02
C THR A 416 -11.00 -36.40 -22.23
N GLY A 417 -10.98 -37.36 -23.16
CA GLY A 417 -10.21 -37.26 -24.41
C GLY A 417 -8.68 -37.15 -24.26
N GLY A 418 -8.13 -37.44 -23.07
CA GLY A 418 -6.71 -37.20 -22.74
C GLY A 418 -6.39 -35.79 -22.25
N ALA A 419 -7.37 -34.90 -22.15
CA ALA A 419 -7.20 -33.60 -21.51
C ALA A 419 -7.09 -33.75 -19.97
N PRO A 420 -6.38 -32.84 -19.27
CA PRO A 420 -6.32 -32.80 -17.81
C PRO A 420 -7.71 -32.75 -17.16
N ALA A 421 -7.85 -33.41 -16.00
CA ALA A 421 -9.10 -33.45 -15.26
C ALA A 421 -9.46 -32.07 -14.67
N PRO A 422 -10.76 -31.69 -14.59
CA PRO A 422 -11.19 -30.45 -13.95
C PRO A 422 -10.58 -30.24 -12.57
N GLY A 423 -10.05 -29.03 -12.32
CA GLY A 423 -9.36 -28.66 -11.08
C GLY A 423 -7.88 -29.08 -11.00
N THR A 424 -7.33 -29.77 -12.01
CA THR A 424 -5.90 -30.11 -12.09
C THR A 424 -5.05 -28.85 -12.26
N GLU A 425 -3.98 -28.66 -11.47
CA GLU A 425 -3.04 -27.55 -11.63
C GLU A 425 -2.26 -27.69 -12.95
N LEU A 426 -2.39 -26.69 -13.82
CA LEU A 426 -1.72 -26.58 -15.11
C LEU A 426 -0.46 -25.70 -15.03
N GLY A 427 -0.30 -24.95 -13.94
CA GLY A 427 0.89 -24.16 -13.64
C GLY A 427 0.72 -23.26 -12.41
N LYS A 428 1.85 -22.84 -11.85
CA LYS A 428 1.95 -21.91 -10.72
C LYS A 428 3.09 -20.93 -10.96
N VAL A 429 2.86 -19.66 -10.64
CA VAL A 429 3.88 -18.62 -10.49
C VAL A 429 3.71 -17.95 -9.13
N GLU A 430 4.78 -17.42 -8.56
CA GLU A 430 4.80 -16.96 -7.17
C GLU A 430 5.45 -15.59 -7.06
N SER A 431 4.87 -14.73 -6.21
CA SER A 431 5.30 -13.35 -5.99
C SER A 431 6.77 -13.22 -5.56
N PRO A 432 7.34 -12.00 -5.52
CA PRO A 432 8.45 -11.69 -4.65
C PRO A 432 8.16 -12.18 -3.21
N PRO A 433 9.18 -12.60 -2.43
CA PRO A 433 8.97 -13.08 -1.06
C PRO A 433 8.47 -11.93 -0.17
N MET A 434 7.79 -12.27 0.94
CA MET A 434 7.11 -11.32 1.82
C MET A 434 7.99 -10.13 2.22
N ILE A 435 9.26 -10.38 2.54
CA ILE A 435 10.29 -9.36 2.79
C ILE A 435 10.36 -8.27 1.69
N ARG A 436 10.27 -8.65 0.41
CA ARG A 436 10.31 -7.71 -0.73
C ARG A 436 8.96 -7.02 -0.96
N LEU A 437 7.84 -7.66 -0.60
CA LEU A 437 6.53 -7.01 -0.64
C LEU A 437 6.43 -5.92 0.44
N VAL A 438 6.93 -6.19 1.65
CA VAL A 438 7.00 -5.21 2.75
C VAL A 438 7.96 -4.07 2.41
N ASP A 439 9.14 -4.36 1.89
CA ASP A 439 10.10 -3.36 1.37
C ASP A 439 9.46 -2.39 0.37
N MET A 440 8.82 -2.89 -0.70
CA MET A 440 8.12 -2.05 -1.67
C MET A 440 6.93 -1.28 -1.05
N MET A 441 6.18 -1.90 -0.12
CA MET A 441 5.08 -1.23 0.58
C MET A 441 5.54 -0.05 1.44
N ILE A 442 6.67 -0.17 2.15
CA ILE A 442 7.17 0.87 3.06
C ILE A 442 7.92 1.96 2.29
N THR A 443 8.82 1.59 1.37
CA THR A 443 9.65 2.51 0.56
C THR A 443 8.79 3.40 -0.34
N ASP A 444 7.98 2.78 -1.21
CA ASP A 444 7.15 3.48 -2.22
C ASP A 444 5.79 3.91 -1.68
N SER A 445 5.45 3.50 -0.45
CA SER A 445 4.14 3.73 0.17
C SER A 445 2.96 3.12 -0.60
N ASP A 446 3.17 2.05 -1.40
CA ASP A 446 2.14 1.47 -2.28
C ASP A 446 0.93 0.95 -1.48
N ASN A 447 -0.24 1.52 -1.78
CA ASN A 447 -1.49 1.21 -1.10
C ASN A 447 -2.04 -0.16 -1.50
N VAL A 448 -1.84 -0.59 -2.74
CA VAL A 448 -2.38 -1.84 -3.28
C VAL A 448 -1.64 -3.03 -2.69
N ILE A 449 -0.34 -2.89 -2.44
CA ILE A 449 0.42 -3.89 -1.67
C ILE A 449 -0.11 -3.97 -0.24
N ALA A 450 -0.27 -2.86 0.48
CA ALA A 450 -0.77 -2.88 1.86
C ALA A 450 -2.13 -3.58 2.02
N GLU A 451 -3.06 -3.29 1.11
CA GLU A 451 -4.37 -3.96 1.11
C GLU A 451 -4.30 -5.45 0.77
N ALA A 452 -3.32 -5.89 -0.05
CA ALA A 452 -3.08 -7.31 -0.30
C ALA A 452 -2.42 -8.01 0.91
N LEU A 453 -1.46 -7.35 1.59
CA LEU A 453 -0.74 -7.94 2.72
C LEU A 453 -1.63 -8.14 3.94
N ALA A 454 -2.48 -7.17 4.30
CA ALA A 454 -3.48 -7.36 5.37
C ALA A 454 -4.46 -8.50 5.09
N ARG A 455 -4.69 -8.82 3.81
CA ARG A 455 -5.49 -9.99 3.42
C ARG A 455 -4.70 -11.30 3.54
N GLN A 456 -3.38 -11.28 3.41
CA GLN A 456 -2.54 -12.43 3.79
C GLN A 456 -2.49 -12.66 5.31
N VAL A 457 -2.57 -11.59 6.12
CA VAL A 457 -2.78 -11.68 7.60
C VAL A 457 -4.12 -12.33 7.90
N ALA A 458 -5.21 -11.88 7.26
CA ALA A 458 -6.54 -12.49 7.40
C ALA A 458 -6.52 -13.99 7.09
N LEU A 459 -5.91 -14.37 5.95
CA LEU A 459 -5.77 -15.78 5.54
C LEU A 459 -4.87 -16.60 6.49
N ALA A 460 -3.95 -15.98 7.23
CA ALA A 460 -3.10 -16.67 8.21
C ALA A 460 -3.85 -16.93 9.53
N ARG A 461 -4.65 -15.97 9.99
CA ARG A 461 -5.46 -16.06 11.22
C ARG A 461 -6.92 -16.49 10.96
N ASN A 462 -7.16 -17.21 9.86
CA ASN A 462 -8.46 -17.78 9.45
C ASN A 462 -9.65 -16.79 9.46
N ARG A 463 -9.40 -15.53 9.11
CA ARG A 463 -10.42 -14.48 8.90
C ARG A 463 -10.73 -14.33 7.40
N PRO A 464 -11.93 -13.85 7.02
CA PRO A 464 -12.24 -13.54 5.62
C PRO A 464 -11.27 -12.50 5.05
N ALA A 465 -10.75 -12.71 3.84
CA ALA A 465 -9.77 -11.81 3.21
C ALA A 465 -10.42 -10.54 2.60
N SER A 466 -11.19 -9.83 3.42
CA SER A 466 -11.85 -8.56 3.13
C SER A 466 -11.17 -7.41 3.90
N PHE A 467 -11.60 -6.15 3.69
CA PHE A 467 -11.12 -5.03 4.50
C PHE A 467 -11.37 -5.24 6.00
N THR A 468 -12.58 -5.63 6.39
CA THR A 468 -12.96 -5.86 7.79
C THR A 468 -12.25 -7.06 8.40
N GLY A 469 -12.09 -8.16 7.65
CA GLY A 469 -11.38 -9.33 8.14
C GLY A 469 -9.85 -9.18 8.17
N GLY A 470 -9.29 -8.32 7.30
CA GLY A 470 -7.91 -7.85 7.39
C GLY A 470 -7.68 -7.01 8.64
N ALA A 471 -8.48 -5.96 8.84
CA ALA A 471 -8.44 -5.12 10.04
C ALA A 471 -8.53 -5.96 11.34
N ALA A 472 -9.52 -6.85 11.44
CA ALA A 472 -9.71 -7.72 12.59
C ALA A 472 -8.65 -8.85 12.74
N ALA A 473 -7.84 -9.12 11.72
CA ALA A 473 -6.71 -10.04 11.83
C ALA A 473 -5.42 -9.32 12.24
N MET A 474 -5.23 -8.07 11.79
CA MET A 474 -4.14 -7.20 12.23
C MET A 474 -4.29 -6.86 13.73
N ASP A 475 -5.51 -6.55 14.15
CA ASP A 475 -5.92 -6.35 15.55
C ASP A 475 -5.50 -7.53 16.45
N ILE A 476 -5.86 -8.76 16.06
CA ILE A 476 -5.45 -10.00 16.74
C ILE A 476 -3.93 -10.12 16.82
N VAL A 477 -3.21 -9.87 15.72
CA VAL A 477 -1.76 -10.04 15.67
C VAL A 477 -1.02 -9.00 16.54
N LEU A 478 -1.54 -7.78 16.66
CA LEU A 478 -0.98 -6.80 17.59
C LEU A 478 -1.17 -7.24 19.05
N GLY A 479 -2.31 -7.83 19.39
CA GLY A 479 -2.54 -8.45 20.71
C GLY A 479 -1.69 -9.69 20.96
N GLU A 480 -1.42 -10.52 19.94
CA GLU A 480 -0.48 -11.65 20.02
C GLU A 480 0.98 -11.18 20.26
N LEU A 481 1.34 -10.00 19.75
CA LEU A 481 2.61 -9.31 20.00
C LEU A 481 2.65 -8.49 21.30
N GLY A 482 1.61 -8.57 22.14
CA GLY A 482 1.53 -7.86 23.43
C GLY A 482 1.34 -6.34 23.33
N LEU A 483 1.04 -5.80 22.14
CA LEU A 483 0.81 -4.37 21.93
C LEU A 483 -0.66 -3.98 22.24
N PRO A 484 -0.93 -2.73 22.67
CA PRO A 484 -2.28 -2.29 23.06
C PRO A 484 -3.22 -2.22 21.85
N ALA A 485 -4.08 -3.25 21.70
CA ALA A 485 -5.02 -3.36 20.59
C ALA A 485 -6.15 -2.30 20.63
N ASP A 486 -6.49 -1.76 21.80
CA ASP A 486 -7.47 -0.70 21.96
C ASP A 486 -6.98 0.69 21.49
N GLU A 487 -5.66 0.85 21.30
CA GLU A 487 -5.06 2.04 20.70
C GLU A 487 -5.15 2.07 19.16
N ILE A 488 -5.71 1.04 18.53
CA ILE A 488 -5.90 0.94 17.09
C ILE A 488 -7.36 0.67 16.69
N THR A 489 -7.78 1.24 15.57
CA THR A 489 -9.04 0.91 14.92
C THR A 489 -8.87 1.10 13.42
N LEU A 490 -8.88 -0.01 12.67
CA LEU A 490 -8.67 0.01 11.22
C LEU A 490 -9.96 -0.18 10.43
N SER A 491 -10.07 0.58 9.35
CA SER A 491 -11.03 0.37 8.25
C SER A 491 -10.32 -0.07 6.97
N ASP A 492 -9.00 0.18 6.86
CA ASP A 492 -8.12 -0.33 5.81
C ASP A 492 -6.69 -0.54 6.36
N ALA A 493 -5.77 -1.04 5.54
CA ALA A 493 -4.37 -1.25 5.90
C ALA A 493 -3.41 -0.22 5.27
N SER A 494 -3.81 0.33 4.13
CA SER A 494 -3.03 1.35 3.41
C SER A 494 -2.99 2.71 4.12
N GLY A 495 -3.96 3.01 4.98
CA GLY A 495 -4.12 4.34 5.57
C GLY A 495 -4.72 5.36 4.61
N LEU A 496 -5.55 4.91 3.66
CA LEU A 496 -6.35 5.79 2.79
C LEU A 496 -7.68 6.17 3.46
N SER A 497 -8.16 5.38 4.42
CA SER A 497 -9.40 5.62 5.13
C SER A 497 -9.26 6.66 6.24
N ARG A 498 -10.08 7.71 6.20
CA ARG A 498 -10.21 8.70 7.29
C ARG A 498 -10.82 8.13 8.57
N ARG A 499 -11.28 6.88 8.54
CA ARG A 499 -11.82 6.16 9.70
C ARG A 499 -10.74 5.47 10.54
N ASN A 500 -9.54 5.24 10.00
CA ASN A 500 -8.45 4.65 10.78
C ASN A 500 -8.10 5.55 11.97
N ARG A 501 -7.88 4.93 13.12
CA ARG A 501 -7.28 5.54 14.31
C ARG A 501 -6.09 4.70 14.72
N ILE A 502 -4.98 5.36 14.99
CA ILE A 502 -3.81 4.77 15.64
C ILE A 502 -3.27 5.85 16.59
N SER A 503 -2.85 5.46 17.77
CA SER A 503 -2.11 6.32 18.70
C SER A 503 -0.66 6.55 18.20
N PRO A 504 -0.05 7.71 18.50
CA PRO A 504 1.41 7.84 18.44
C PRO A 504 2.20 6.82 19.29
N SER A 505 1.72 6.38 20.45
CA SER A 505 2.39 5.39 21.34
C SER A 505 2.54 4.04 20.66
N LEU A 506 1.44 3.42 20.21
CA LEU A 506 1.48 2.14 19.48
C LEU A 506 2.40 2.18 18.25
N LEU A 507 2.56 3.34 17.60
CA LEU A 507 3.51 3.51 16.50
C LEU A 507 4.97 3.58 16.97
N THR A 508 5.27 4.17 18.13
CA THR A 508 6.62 4.10 18.71
C THR A 508 6.95 2.70 19.22
N ASP A 509 5.99 2.04 19.84
CA ASP A 509 6.18 0.78 20.56
C ASP A 509 6.33 -0.39 19.58
N LEU A 510 5.58 -0.37 18.48
CA LEU A 510 5.78 -1.26 17.33
C LEU A 510 7.19 -1.15 16.73
N ILE A 511 7.74 0.07 16.67
CA ILE A 511 9.11 0.31 16.17
C ILE A 511 10.16 -0.14 17.20
N ALA A 512 9.88 0.00 18.50
CA ALA A 512 10.75 -0.51 19.56
C ALA A 512 10.79 -2.05 19.56
N LEU A 513 9.63 -2.71 19.51
CA LEU A 513 9.50 -4.18 19.41
C LEU A 513 10.23 -4.76 18.19
N ALA A 514 10.14 -4.08 17.04
CA ALA A 514 10.89 -4.49 15.85
C ALA A 514 12.42 -4.28 15.98
N GLY A 515 12.88 -3.49 16.97
CA GLY A 515 14.26 -3.05 17.15
C GLY A 515 14.98 -3.55 18.39
N ASP A 516 14.27 -4.15 19.37
CA ASP A 516 14.87 -4.71 20.59
C ASP A 516 15.59 -6.05 20.38
N GLY A 517 15.29 -6.73 19.27
CA GLY A 517 15.89 -8.01 18.88
C GLY A 517 15.19 -9.26 19.41
N THR A 518 14.10 -9.12 20.17
CA THR A 518 13.23 -10.24 20.59
C THR A 518 12.47 -10.83 19.40
N HIS A 519 12.12 -9.97 18.44
CA HIS A 519 11.37 -10.26 17.22
C HIS A 519 12.20 -9.97 15.94
N PRO A 520 13.21 -10.80 15.62
CA PRO A 520 14.17 -10.52 14.55
C PRO A 520 13.53 -10.47 13.14
N GLU A 521 12.43 -11.18 12.92
CA GLU A 521 11.63 -11.12 11.69
C GLU A 521 10.96 -9.75 11.47
N LEU A 522 10.60 -9.02 12.54
CA LEU A 522 10.00 -7.70 12.44
C LEU A 522 11.02 -6.62 12.03
N GLY A 523 12.28 -6.77 12.43
CA GLY A 523 13.38 -5.86 12.10
C GLY A 523 13.63 -5.67 10.59
N ILE A 524 13.08 -6.55 9.75
CA ILE A 524 12.98 -6.39 8.28
C ILE A 524 12.39 -5.03 7.89
N ILE A 525 11.46 -4.49 8.68
CA ILE A 525 10.79 -3.21 8.39
C ILE A 525 11.77 -2.06 8.20
N PHE A 526 12.91 -2.07 8.90
CA PHE A 526 13.92 -1.01 8.83
C PHE A 526 14.67 -0.95 7.50
N GLY A 527 14.74 -2.08 6.77
CA GLY A 527 15.35 -2.13 5.44
C GLY A 527 14.57 -1.33 4.39
N GLY A 528 13.24 -1.26 4.54
CA GLY A 528 12.35 -0.51 3.65
C GLY A 528 12.01 0.92 4.12
N LEU A 529 12.46 1.38 5.30
CA LEU A 529 12.14 2.74 5.76
C LEU A 529 12.81 3.80 4.87
N PRO A 530 12.04 4.74 4.27
CA PRO A 530 12.60 5.88 3.54
C PRO A 530 13.64 6.63 4.37
N VAL A 531 14.79 6.92 3.76
CA VAL A 531 15.91 7.62 4.40
C VAL A 531 15.85 9.11 4.02
N ALA A 532 15.88 9.96 5.04
CA ALA A 532 15.84 11.42 4.90
C ALA A 532 16.89 11.95 3.92
N GLY A 533 16.42 12.62 2.85
CA GLY A 533 17.30 13.21 1.85
C GLY A 533 17.91 12.22 0.85
N TRP A 534 17.51 10.94 0.86
CA TRP A 534 18.16 9.88 0.10
C TRP A 534 17.22 8.85 -0.58
N SER A 535 16.10 8.43 0.02
CA SER A 535 15.27 7.36 -0.56
C SER A 535 13.77 7.46 -0.26
N GLY A 536 12.98 6.78 -1.09
CA GLY A 536 11.53 6.65 -0.96
C GLY A 536 10.82 8.00 -0.83
N THR A 537 9.75 8.04 -0.04
CA THR A 537 8.96 9.26 0.22
C THR A 537 9.70 10.36 1.02
N LEU A 538 10.99 10.19 1.33
CA LEU A 538 11.84 11.18 2.00
C LEU A 538 13.02 11.69 1.15
N ASP A 539 13.24 11.23 -0.09
CA ASP A 539 14.33 11.73 -0.94
C ASP A 539 14.30 13.26 -1.06
N GLY A 540 13.19 13.83 -1.54
CA GLY A 540 13.05 15.27 -1.78
C GLY A 540 13.04 16.16 -0.53
N ARG A 541 13.19 15.59 0.67
CA ARG A 541 13.07 16.27 1.97
C ARG A 541 14.43 16.42 2.66
N TYR A 542 14.49 17.12 3.79
CA TYR A 542 15.72 17.34 4.57
C TYR A 542 16.86 18.06 3.79
N ARG A 543 16.53 18.75 2.69
CA ARG A 543 17.46 19.48 1.82
C ARG A 543 17.36 21.01 2.01
N SER A 544 16.98 21.48 3.19
CA SER A 544 16.72 22.91 3.47
C SER A 544 17.20 23.33 4.87
N ASP A 545 17.47 24.62 5.03
CA ASP A 545 17.92 25.18 6.32
C ASP A 545 16.93 24.84 7.44
N GLY A 546 17.47 24.41 8.58
CA GLY A 546 16.68 23.92 9.71
C GLY A 546 16.28 22.44 9.64
N THR A 547 16.34 21.80 8.46
CA THR A 547 16.03 20.36 8.29
C THR A 547 17.20 19.50 7.80
N THR A 548 18.33 20.10 7.36
CA THR A 548 19.51 19.33 6.90
C THR A 548 20.07 18.34 7.91
N ALA A 549 19.93 18.60 9.21
CA ALA A 549 20.49 17.73 10.23
C ALA A 549 19.73 16.40 10.44
N GLY A 550 18.51 16.26 9.90
CA GLY A 550 17.83 14.96 9.87
C GLY A 550 18.24 14.07 8.68
N ALA A 551 18.98 14.59 7.69
CA ALA A 551 19.38 13.84 6.50
C ALA A 551 20.27 12.64 6.85
N GLY A 552 20.00 11.47 6.25
CA GLY A 552 20.69 10.21 6.51
C GLY A 552 20.36 9.53 7.85
N VAL A 553 20.10 10.31 8.91
CA VAL A 553 19.87 9.84 10.29
C VAL A 553 18.41 9.65 10.66
N VAL A 554 17.47 10.31 9.98
CA VAL A 554 16.03 10.03 10.09
C VAL A 554 15.64 8.96 9.06
N ARG A 555 15.02 7.87 9.52
CA ARG A 555 14.47 6.79 8.69
C ARG A 555 13.02 6.56 9.07
N ALA A 556 12.07 6.95 8.22
CA ALA A 556 10.68 7.05 8.65
C ALA A 556 9.65 6.85 7.55
N LYS A 557 8.54 6.19 7.90
CA LYS A 557 7.35 6.11 7.06
C LYS A 557 6.60 7.44 7.12
N THR A 558 6.19 7.94 5.96
CA THR A 558 5.33 9.12 5.85
C THR A 558 3.85 8.77 5.68
N GLY A 559 2.98 9.67 6.16
CA GLY A 559 1.56 9.73 5.87
C GLY A 559 1.16 11.09 5.28
N THR A 560 0.23 11.10 4.32
CA THR A 560 -0.38 12.31 3.76
C THR A 560 -1.77 11.98 3.23
N LEU A 561 -2.79 12.73 3.66
CA LEU A 561 -4.11 12.92 3.03
C LEU A 561 -4.43 14.42 3.09
N THR A 562 -5.48 14.90 2.43
CA THR A 562 -5.91 16.31 2.57
C THR A 562 -6.24 16.62 4.04
N GLY A 563 -5.45 17.51 4.66
CA GLY A 563 -5.56 17.92 6.07
C GLY A 563 -4.90 16.99 7.10
N VAL A 564 -4.27 15.88 6.67
CA VAL A 564 -3.67 14.87 7.56
C VAL A 564 -2.24 14.57 7.13
N HIS A 565 -1.28 14.82 8.02
CA HIS A 565 0.15 14.62 7.75
C HIS A 565 0.78 13.88 8.93
N ALA A 566 1.59 12.87 8.63
CA ALA A 566 2.23 12.06 9.66
C ALA A 566 3.65 11.66 9.25
N ILE A 567 4.50 11.45 10.24
CA ILE A 567 5.81 10.81 10.09
C ILE A 567 6.11 10.00 11.35
N ALA A 568 6.48 8.73 11.17
CA ALA A 568 6.83 7.82 12.26
C ALA A 568 7.99 6.92 11.83
N GLY A 569 8.95 6.70 12.73
CA GLY A 569 10.23 6.08 12.38
C GLY A 569 11.31 6.21 13.45
N LEU A 570 12.55 6.06 12.99
CA LEU A 570 13.77 6.11 13.78
C LEU A 570 14.55 7.40 13.52
N VAL A 571 15.23 7.90 14.56
CA VAL A 571 16.21 8.99 14.46
C VAL A 571 17.40 8.73 15.38
N THR A 572 18.61 8.89 14.85
CA THR A 572 19.84 8.96 15.67
C THR A 572 20.05 10.39 16.18
N THR A 573 20.28 10.56 17.48
CA THR A 573 20.54 11.86 18.12
C THR A 573 22.00 12.31 17.93
N ALA A 574 22.34 13.53 18.34
CA ALA A 574 23.71 14.05 18.24
C ALA A 574 24.70 13.31 19.18
N ASP A 575 24.18 12.77 20.29
CA ASP A 575 24.92 11.92 21.24
C ASP A 575 24.97 10.44 20.79
N GLY A 576 24.45 10.11 19.60
CA GLY A 576 24.51 8.76 19.01
C GLY A 576 23.40 7.79 19.46
N ARG A 577 22.48 8.22 20.33
CA ARG A 577 21.35 7.39 20.80
C ARG A 577 20.32 7.20 19.69
N LEU A 578 19.69 6.02 19.62
CA LEU A 578 18.62 5.73 18.68
C LEU A 578 17.25 5.89 19.35
N LEU A 579 16.44 6.81 18.82
CA LEU A 579 15.07 7.06 19.28
C LEU A 579 14.05 6.61 18.24
N THR A 580 12.92 6.14 18.73
CA THR A 580 11.69 5.94 17.96
C THR A 580 10.78 7.15 18.17
N PHE A 581 10.08 7.58 17.12
CA PHE A 581 9.15 8.71 17.19
C PHE A 581 7.92 8.50 16.31
N ALA A 582 6.82 9.13 16.70
CA ALA A 582 5.63 9.31 15.89
C ALA A 582 5.09 10.74 16.07
N VAL A 583 4.92 11.48 14.97
CA VAL A 583 4.35 12.83 14.95
C VAL A 583 3.19 12.86 13.95
N LEU A 584 1.96 12.99 14.47
CA LEU A 584 0.72 12.91 13.70
C LEU A 584 -0.06 14.22 13.83
N ALA A 585 -0.33 14.87 12.69
CA ALA A 585 -1.08 16.12 12.58
C ALA A 585 -2.32 15.91 11.70
N ASP A 586 -3.48 15.63 12.31
CA ASP A 586 -4.72 15.25 11.60
C ASP A 586 -5.70 16.42 11.33
N ARG A 587 -5.26 17.67 11.59
CA ARG A 587 -6.01 18.91 11.34
C ARG A 587 -5.12 20.03 10.80
N ALA A 588 -4.26 19.69 9.83
CA ALA A 588 -3.39 20.65 9.14
C ALA A 588 -4.18 21.61 8.23
N PRO A 589 -3.69 22.83 7.96
CA PRO A 589 -4.36 23.78 7.08
C PRO A 589 -4.58 23.26 5.65
N ALA A 590 -5.66 23.70 5.00
CA ALA A 590 -5.89 23.38 3.59
C ALA A 590 -4.80 24.03 2.71
N GLY A 591 -4.28 23.29 1.73
CA GLY A 591 -3.26 23.77 0.80
C GLY A 591 -1.82 23.84 1.33
N SER A 592 -1.56 23.60 2.62
CA SER A 592 -0.22 23.77 3.24
C SER A 592 0.72 22.58 3.09
N LEU A 593 0.50 21.70 2.10
CA LEU A 593 1.13 20.38 1.95
C LEU A 593 2.64 20.35 2.29
N ASP A 594 3.43 21.19 1.62
CA ASP A 594 4.87 21.18 1.78
C ASP A 594 5.36 21.97 3.01
N ASP A 595 4.55 22.90 3.52
CA ASP A 595 4.83 23.62 4.76
C ASP A 595 4.59 22.73 5.98
N THR A 596 3.50 21.96 6.01
CA THR A 596 3.27 20.94 7.04
C THR A 596 4.35 19.85 7.00
N ARG A 597 4.77 19.40 5.79
CA ARG A 597 5.91 18.48 5.64
C ARG A 597 7.21 19.07 6.17
N ARG A 598 7.53 20.33 5.84
CA ARG A 598 8.70 21.05 6.37
C ARG A 598 8.63 21.19 7.90
N ALA A 599 7.46 21.47 8.47
CA ALA A 599 7.30 21.59 9.92
C ALA A 599 7.53 20.24 10.63
N LEU A 600 7.00 19.14 10.10
CA LEU A 600 7.31 17.78 10.58
C LEU A 600 8.82 17.47 10.48
N ASP A 601 9.47 17.86 9.37
CA ASP A 601 10.90 17.65 9.17
C ASP A 601 11.77 18.51 10.13
N ARG A 602 11.28 19.67 10.59
CA ARG A 602 11.96 20.46 11.64
C ARG A 602 11.94 19.73 12.98
N VAL A 603 10.83 19.08 13.35
CA VAL A 603 10.68 18.32 14.61
C VAL A 603 11.65 17.15 14.66
N THR A 604 11.67 16.30 13.62
CA THR A 604 12.61 15.16 13.55
C THR A 604 14.07 15.63 13.46
N SER A 605 14.34 16.73 12.76
CA SER A 605 15.67 17.36 12.71
C SER A 605 16.06 18.09 14.00
N ALA A 606 15.14 18.32 14.95
CA ALA A 606 15.47 18.78 16.29
C ALA A 606 15.97 17.61 17.15
N LEU A 607 15.25 16.47 17.13
CA LEU A 607 15.70 15.22 17.75
C LEU A 607 17.10 14.82 17.26
N ALA A 608 17.34 14.87 15.94
CA ALA A 608 18.63 14.54 15.33
C ALA A 608 19.81 15.44 15.78
N ARG A 609 19.55 16.68 16.22
CA ARG A 609 20.57 17.62 16.76
C ARG A 609 20.69 17.59 18.27
N CYS A 610 19.87 16.80 18.94
CA CYS A 610 19.74 16.87 20.38
C CYS A 610 20.83 16.05 21.08
N GLY A 611 21.46 16.64 22.10
CA GLY A 611 22.08 15.85 23.18
C GLY A 611 21.05 15.42 24.24
N CYS A 612 19.93 16.16 24.32
CA CYS A 612 18.73 15.87 25.13
C CYS A 612 19.03 15.46 26.58
N ARG A 613 19.68 16.33 27.35
CA ARG A 613 19.92 16.11 28.78
C ARG A 613 19.44 17.29 29.61
#